data_AF-A0A2N2CHS4-F1
#
_entry.id   AF-A0A2N2CHS4-F1
#
_cell.length_a   1.000
_cell.length_b   1.000
_cell.length_c   1.000
_cell.angle_alpha   90.00
_cell.angle_beta   90.00
_cell.angle_gamma   90.00
#
_symmetry.space_group_name_H-M   'P 1'
#
loop_
_entity.id
_entity.type
_entity.pdbx_description
1 polymer ?
#
loop_
_entity_poly.entity_id
_entity_poly.type
_entity_poly.pdbx_seq_one_letter_code
_entity_poly.pdbx_strand_id
1 'polypeptide(L)'
;MLTHLGLTPSFGFGDRLGLATPGHIAAIQGTHIAPIFAQQSVRENARTGRTPLQVMNDAKRAVVKMGWQGPWGADADHLKTLQDLPPFVDAGFTFFTVDPGEFVDNFADSDSLQTLREKFKVSERKEVGWDQLSSLYLSHGQIFDFGEFDDETLLRAEIKYGKAIRHTIKMYHHLLQLKESFDFEVSVDETNAPTTPLEHFFIANELSRSGVQFTSLAPRFIGRFEKGVDYIGDLGLLDTEMAKHAAVTALFGTYKLSLHSGSDKFSVYPLIAKYWGNHIHVKTAGTSYLEALRVIAVMEPNLFKNIWNLALARYPMERATYHVSAEIEKVPNKMDLPALLDEFNARQILHVTFGSALALYGNEIKDALNKHADLYTSFLEIHFSKHLNLLK
;
A
#
# COMPACT_ATOMS: atom_id res chain seq x y z
N MET A 1 3.40 -9.60 -21.06
CA MET A 1 3.89 -8.27 -21.53
C MET A 1 3.74 -7.23 -20.41
N LEU A 2 4.69 -6.31 -20.26
CA LEU A 2 4.60 -5.21 -19.28
C LEU A 2 3.55 -4.19 -19.75
N THR A 3 2.55 -3.87 -18.93
CA THR A 3 1.44 -2.96 -19.29
C THR A 3 0.76 -2.39 -18.04
N HIS A 4 0.02 -1.29 -18.21
CA HIS A 4 -1.00 -0.89 -17.26
C HIS A 4 -2.15 -1.92 -17.28
N LEU A 5 -2.81 -2.11 -16.13
CA LEU A 5 -3.78 -3.18 -15.87
C LEU A 5 -5.23 -2.67 -15.76
N GLY A 6 -5.43 -1.36 -15.63
CA GLY A 6 -6.73 -0.73 -15.50
C GLY A 6 -7.52 -1.28 -14.31
N LEU A 7 -8.77 -1.67 -14.56
CA LEU A 7 -9.68 -2.22 -13.55
C LEU A 7 -9.57 -3.74 -13.35
N THR A 8 -8.61 -4.39 -14.00
CA THR A 8 -8.33 -5.82 -13.75
C THR A 8 -7.92 -6.01 -12.28
N PRO A 9 -8.43 -7.02 -11.56
CA PRO A 9 -7.99 -7.29 -10.20
C PRO A 9 -6.49 -7.52 -10.20
N SER A 10 -5.76 -6.87 -9.30
CA SER A 10 -4.29 -6.86 -9.34
C SER A 10 -3.64 -7.11 -7.98
N PHE A 11 -2.51 -7.80 -7.98
CA PHE A 11 -1.74 -8.08 -6.76
C PHE A 11 -0.31 -7.56 -6.89
N GLY A 12 0.06 -6.71 -5.95
CA GLY A 12 1.36 -6.09 -5.78
C GLY A 12 2.36 -7.00 -5.11
N PHE A 13 3.40 -7.39 -5.83
CA PHE A 13 4.46 -8.28 -5.37
C PHE A 13 5.76 -7.51 -5.14
N GLY A 14 5.80 -6.70 -4.08
CA GLY A 14 7.01 -5.96 -3.73
C GLY A 14 8.17 -6.89 -3.36
N ASP A 15 9.35 -6.54 -3.88
CA ASP A 15 10.58 -7.30 -3.70
C ASP A 15 11.73 -6.34 -3.41
N ARG A 16 12.20 -6.32 -2.15
CA ARG A 16 13.31 -5.49 -1.68
C ARG A 16 14.69 -6.06 -2.03
N LEU A 17 14.76 -7.32 -2.45
CA LEU A 17 15.98 -8.09 -2.67
C LEU A 17 16.33 -8.22 -4.16
N GLY A 18 15.31 -8.29 -5.03
CA GLY A 18 15.45 -8.54 -6.47
C GLY A 18 15.51 -10.04 -6.83
N LEU A 19 15.09 -10.92 -5.93
CA LEU A 19 15.19 -12.38 -6.06
C LEU A 19 13.84 -13.11 -5.87
N ALA A 20 12.76 -12.40 -5.53
CA ALA A 20 11.49 -13.01 -5.12
C ALA A 20 10.54 -13.31 -6.28
N THR A 21 10.67 -12.59 -7.41
CA THR A 21 9.76 -12.71 -8.55
C THR A 21 9.52 -14.15 -9.06
N PRO A 22 10.51 -15.08 -9.07
CA PRO A 22 10.22 -16.48 -9.41
C PRO A 22 9.15 -17.14 -8.54
N GLY A 23 9.21 -16.92 -7.22
CA GLY A 23 8.20 -17.43 -6.28
C GLY A 23 6.86 -16.69 -6.39
N HIS A 24 6.90 -15.39 -6.70
CA HIS A 24 5.68 -14.62 -7.02
C HIS A 24 4.97 -15.16 -8.26
N ILE A 25 5.72 -15.49 -9.32
CA ILE A 25 5.20 -16.13 -10.53
C ILE A 25 4.59 -17.50 -10.20
N ALA A 26 5.29 -18.33 -9.42
CA ALA A 26 4.78 -19.62 -9.00
C ALA A 26 3.43 -19.51 -8.26
N ALA A 27 3.32 -18.54 -7.34
CA ALA A 27 2.08 -18.31 -6.58
C ALA A 27 0.90 -17.82 -7.42
N ILE A 28 1.14 -16.89 -8.35
CA ILE A 28 0.07 -16.22 -9.11
C ILE A 28 -0.38 -17.02 -10.34
N GLN A 29 0.42 -18.00 -10.78
CA GLN A 29 0.14 -18.76 -11.98
C GLN A 29 -1.19 -19.54 -11.88
N GLY A 30 -2.02 -19.41 -12.91
CA GLY A 30 -3.35 -20.04 -12.96
C GLY A 30 -4.43 -19.27 -12.19
N THR A 31 -4.12 -18.12 -11.59
CA THR A 31 -5.13 -17.21 -11.04
C THR A 31 -5.63 -16.21 -12.10
N HIS A 32 -6.76 -15.56 -11.83
CA HIS A 32 -7.31 -14.49 -12.68
C HIS A 32 -6.80 -13.09 -12.28
N ILE A 33 -5.94 -13.02 -11.26
CA ILE A 33 -5.43 -11.76 -10.70
C ILE A 33 -4.15 -11.37 -11.45
N ALA A 34 -4.09 -10.13 -11.93
CA ALA A 34 -2.94 -9.64 -12.67
C ALA A 34 -1.78 -9.26 -11.72
N PRO A 35 -0.55 -9.75 -11.97
CA PRO A 35 0.58 -9.46 -11.10
C PRO A 35 1.20 -8.09 -11.39
N ILE A 36 1.62 -7.40 -10.34
CA ILE A 36 2.56 -6.27 -10.40
C ILE A 36 3.89 -6.76 -9.80
N PHE A 37 4.80 -7.22 -10.67
CA PHE A 37 6.07 -7.84 -10.24
C PHE A 37 7.17 -6.84 -9.88
N ALA A 38 7.08 -5.60 -10.37
CA ALA A 38 8.00 -4.53 -10.01
C ALA A 38 7.25 -3.53 -9.15
N GLN A 39 7.36 -3.63 -7.83
CA GLN A 39 6.77 -2.68 -6.91
C GLN A 39 7.78 -2.34 -5.82
N GLN A 40 8.05 -1.05 -5.65
CA GLN A 40 8.86 -0.56 -4.54
C GLN A 40 8.57 0.91 -4.30
N SER A 41 8.49 1.30 -3.02
CA SER A 41 8.29 2.71 -2.66
C SER A 41 9.58 3.52 -2.71
N VAL A 42 9.47 4.85 -2.88
CA VAL A 42 10.62 5.78 -2.81
C VAL A 42 11.42 5.57 -1.51
N ARG A 43 10.72 5.37 -0.39
CA ARG A 43 11.30 5.05 0.93
C ARG A 43 12.10 3.75 0.91
N GLU A 44 11.59 2.70 0.28
CA GLU A 44 12.28 1.41 0.16
C GLU A 44 13.48 1.49 -0.79
N ASN A 45 13.39 2.25 -1.90
CA ASN A 45 14.53 2.55 -2.77
C ASN A 45 15.67 3.20 -1.99
N ALA A 46 15.37 4.25 -1.21
CA ALA A 46 16.36 4.93 -0.38
C ALA A 46 17.01 3.98 0.66
N ARG A 47 16.22 3.14 1.32
CA ARG A 47 16.71 2.20 2.36
C ARG A 47 17.52 1.03 1.82
N THR A 48 17.17 0.55 0.63
CA THR A 48 17.86 -0.57 -0.02
C THR A 48 19.04 -0.13 -0.87
N GLY A 49 19.18 1.18 -1.13
CA GLY A 49 20.14 1.72 -2.09
C GLY A 49 19.83 1.31 -3.54
N ARG A 50 18.61 0.85 -3.83
CA ARG A 50 18.22 0.39 -5.16
C ARG A 50 17.59 1.52 -5.97
N THR A 51 17.83 1.54 -7.27
CA THR A 51 17.17 2.47 -8.20
C THR A 51 15.89 1.86 -8.80
N PRO A 52 14.93 2.67 -9.29
CA PRO A 52 13.75 2.17 -10.02
C PRO A 52 14.14 1.25 -11.19
N LEU A 53 15.22 1.59 -11.92
CA LEU A 53 15.72 0.77 -13.02
C LEU A 53 16.18 -0.62 -12.56
N GLN A 54 16.82 -0.74 -11.39
CA GLN A 54 17.21 -2.04 -10.84
C GLN A 54 15.97 -2.88 -10.48
N VAL A 55 14.97 -2.28 -9.83
CA VAL A 55 13.70 -2.95 -9.49
C VAL A 55 13.02 -3.50 -10.76
N MET A 56 12.89 -2.67 -11.79
CA MET A 56 12.33 -3.09 -13.08
C MET A 56 13.14 -4.21 -13.74
N ASN A 57 14.47 -4.11 -13.73
CA ASN A 57 15.34 -5.07 -14.38
C ASN A 57 15.33 -6.44 -13.69
N ASP A 58 15.25 -6.47 -12.36
CA ASP A 58 15.10 -7.72 -11.59
C ASP A 58 13.80 -8.44 -11.98
N ALA A 59 12.67 -7.73 -11.99
CA ALA A 59 11.38 -8.29 -12.41
C ALA A 59 11.40 -8.77 -13.87
N LYS A 60 11.93 -7.98 -14.81
CA LYS A 60 12.05 -8.36 -16.23
C LYS A 60 12.88 -9.62 -16.42
N ARG A 61 14.03 -9.73 -15.74
CA ARG A 61 14.88 -10.93 -15.81
C ARG A 61 14.15 -12.16 -15.32
N ALA A 62 13.42 -12.07 -14.21
CA ALA A 62 12.64 -13.18 -13.68
C ALA A 62 11.48 -13.56 -14.60
N VAL A 63 10.72 -12.60 -15.13
CA VAL A 63 9.64 -12.83 -16.10
C VAL A 63 10.15 -13.60 -17.33
N VAL A 64 11.29 -13.19 -17.89
CA VAL A 64 11.92 -13.89 -19.02
C VAL A 64 12.39 -15.29 -18.62
N LYS A 65 13.12 -15.42 -17.50
CA LYS A 65 13.66 -16.69 -17.01
C LYS A 65 12.57 -17.73 -16.74
N MET A 66 11.44 -17.30 -16.17
CA MET A 66 10.31 -18.15 -15.82
C MET A 66 9.31 -18.33 -16.99
N GLY A 67 9.55 -17.67 -18.12
CA GLY A 67 8.69 -17.78 -19.30
C GLY A 67 7.28 -17.21 -19.14
N TRP A 68 7.08 -16.24 -18.24
CA TRP A 68 5.76 -15.64 -18.02
C TRP A 68 5.29 -14.85 -19.24
N GLN A 69 4.17 -15.26 -19.84
CA GLN A 69 3.62 -14.66 -21.07
C GLN A 69 2.52 -13.62 -20.80
N GLY A 70 1.86 -13.70 -19.63
CA GLY A 70 0.70 -12.87 -19.29
C GLY A 70 1.02 -11.37 -19.13
N PRO A 71 -0.01 -10.50 -19.11
CA PRO A 71 0.18 -9.10 -18.72
C PRO A 71 0.73 -9.01 -17.28
N TRP A 72 1.56 -8.03 -17.02
CA TRP A 72 2.04 -7.71 -15.68
C TRP A 72 2.34 -6.20 -15.56
N GLY A 73 2.21 -5.66 -14.35
CA GLY A 73 2.41 -4.24 -14.07
C GLY A 73 3.69 -3.92 -13.30
N ALA A 74 4.00 -2.63 -13.21
CA ALA A 74 5.09 -2.10 -12.41
C ALA A 74 4.65 -0.81 -11.69
N ASP A 75 4.61 -0.84 -10.37
CA ASP A 75 4.07 0.19 -9.49
C ASP A 75 5.16 1.01 -8.77
N ALA A 76 5.18 2.30 -9.07
CA ALA A 76 5.97 3.31 -8.41
C ALA A 76 5.22 3.76 -7.15
N ASP A 77 5.57 3.15 -6.03
CA ASP A 77 4.75 3.20 -4.81
C ASP A 77 5.07 4.42 -3.92
N HIS A 78 4.07 4.96 -3.23
CA HIS A 78 4.18 6.12 -2.32
C HIS A 78 4.98 7.32 -2.89
N LEU A 79 4.65 7.79 -4.09
CA LEU A 79 5.21 9.00 -4.69
C LEU A 79 4.63 10.23 -4.01
N LYS A 80 5.50 11.10 -3.47
CA LYS A 80 5.07 12.28 -2.71
C LYS A 80 5.27 13.58 -3.46
N THR A 81 6.29 13.66 -4.30
CA THR A 81 6.68 14.91 -4.95
C THR A 81 6.78 14.75 -6.46
N LEU A 82 6.68 15.86 -7.20
CA LEU A 82 6.80 15.86 -8.65
C LEU A 82 8.17 15.34 -9.11
N GLN A 83 9.21 15.58 -8.30
CA GLN A 83 10.59 15.16 -8.55
C GLN A 83 10.78 13.64 -8.45
N ASP A 84 9.88 12.94 -7.77
CA ASP A 84 9.96 11.49 -7.65
C ASP A 84 9.54 10.78 -8.95
N LEU A 85 8.73 11.44 -9.81
CA LEU A 85 8.14 10.80 -11.00
C LEU A 85 9.15 10.41 -12.09
N PRO A 86 10.07 11.29 -12.55
CA PRO A 86 10.88 11.01 -13.74
C PRO A 86 11.70 9.70 -13.68
N PRO A 87 12.41 9.37 -12.57
CA PRO A 87 13.16 8.11 -12.50
C PRO A 87 12.32 6.84 -12.70
N PHE A 88 11.06 6.84 -12.27
CA PHE A 88 10.16 5.70 -12.46
C PHE A 88 9.57 5.67 -13.88
N VAL A 89 9.24 6.84 -14.45
CA VAL A 89 8.82 6.94 -15.86
C VAL A 89 9.93 6.42 -16.77
N ASP A 90 11.17 6.89 -16.58
CA ASP A 90 12.35 6.49 -17.36
C ASP A 90 12.65 4.98 -17.25
N ALA A 91 12.44 4.40 -16.05
CA ALA A 91 12.58 2.97 -15.84
C ALA A 91 11.46 2.14 -16.50
N GLY A 92 10.38 2.77 -16.95
CA GLY A 92 9.26 2.13 -17.65
C GLY A 92 8.15 1.62 -16.72
N PHE A 93 8.00 2.20 -15.53
CA PHE A 93 6.86 1.89 -14.65
C PHE A 93 5.53 2.21 -15.34
N THR A 94 4.50 1.45 -14.99
CA THR A 94 3.18 1.47 -15.65
C THR A 94 2.04 1.85 -14.71
N PHE A 95 2.31 1.87 -13.40
CA PHE A 95 1.40 2.20 -12.34
C PHE A 95 2.10 3.21 -11.42
N PHE A 96 1.42 4.30 -11.07
CA PHE A 96 1.95 5.36 -10.20
C PHE A 96 1.01 5.59 -9.03
N THR A 97 1.53 5.39 -7.82
CA THR A 97 0.77 5.58 -6.58
C THR A 97 1.18 6.88 -5.91
N VAL A 98 0.27 7.85 -5.88
CA VAL A 98 0.50 9.13 -5.22
C VAL A 98 0.04 9.05 -3.77
N ASP A 99 0.93 9.46 -2.87
CA ASP A 99 0.70 9.62 -1.44
C ASP A 99 0.76 11.11 -1.09
N PRO A 100 -0.38 11.80 -1.02
CA PRO A 100 -0.46 13.20 -0.64
C PRO A 100 -0.59 13.37 0.89
N GLY A 101 -0.22 12.37 1.70
CA GLY A 101 -0.45 12.35 3.16
C GLY A 101 0.12 13.56 3.91
N GLU A 102 1.22 14.16 3.42
CA GLU A 102 1.81 15.38 4.00
C GLU A 102 0.91 16.62 3.86
N PHE A 103 -0.05 16.57 2.94
CA PHE A 103 -1.03 17.64 2.71
C PHE A 103 -2.37 17.38 3.42
N VAL A 104 -2.51 16.25 4.11
CA VAL A 104 -3.72 15.93 4.91
C VAL A 104 -3.64 16.65 6.26
N ASP A 105 -4.68 17.42 6.60
CA ASP A 105 -4.78 18.06 7.93
C ASP A 105 -5.30 17.05 8.95
N ASN A 106 -4.38 16.35 9.63
CA ASN A 106 -4.71 15.33 10.62
C ASN A 106 -5.40 15.87 11.88
N PHE A 107 -5.44 17.19 12.09
CA PHE A 107 -6.19 17.79 13.21
C PHE A 107 -7.66 17.99 12.88
N ALA A 108 -7.99 17.97 11.58
CA ALA A 108 -9.34 18.22 11.10
C ALA A 108 -10.36 17.28 11.72
N ASP A 109 -10.01 16.04 12.10
CA ASP A 109 -10.95 15.12 12.77
C ASP A 109 -11.34 15.54 14.18
N SER A 110 -10.44 16.21 14.91
CA SER A 110 -10.65 16.66 16.29
C SER A 110 -11.07 18.12 16.41
N ASP A 111 -10.96 18.89 15.32
CA ASP A 111 -11.30 20.31 15.33
C ASP A 111 -12.79 20.55 15.53
N SER A 112 -13.11 21.63 16.25
CA SER A 112 -14.48 22.11 16.40
C SER A 112 -15.01 22.70 15.08
N LEU A 113 -16.33 22.74 14.90
CA LEU A 113 -16.96 23.40 13.75
C LEU A 113 -16.51 24.86 13.59
N GLN A 114 -16.32 25.61 14.69
CA GLN A 114 -15.81 26.98 14.63
C GLN A 114 -14.40 27.01 14.04
N THR A 115 -13.51 26.13 14.52
CA THR A 115 -12.13 26.01 14.02
C THR A 115 -12.10 25.63 12.55
N LEU A 116 -12.94 24.68 12.12
CA LEU A 116 -13.07 24.29 10.71
C LEU A 116 -13.50 25.48 9.85
N ARG A 117 -14.50 26.27 10.28
CA ARG A 117 -14.93 27.49 9.58
C ARG A 117 -13.82 28.54 9.50
N GLU A 118 -13.02 28.70 10.55
CA GLU A 118 -11.88 29.62 10.55
C GLU A 118 -10.77 29.16 9.59
N LYS A 119 -10.41 27.87 9.62
CA LYS A 119 -9.49 27.27 8.64
C LYS A 119 -10.01 27.44 7.21
N PHE A 120 -11.31 27.24 7.01
CA PHE A 120 -11.93 27.33 5.68
C PHE A 120 -11.91 28.75 5.14
N LYS A 121 -12.22 29.77 5.95
CA LYS A 121 -12.11 31.18 5.54
C LYS A 121 -10.70 31.58 5.08
N VAL A 122 -9.67 30.92 5.59
CA VAL A 122 -8.28 31.14 5.15
C VAL A 122 -8.01 30.45 3.81
N SER A 123 -8.56 29.25 3.57
CA SER A 123 -8.43 28.53 2.29
C SER A 123 -9.31 29.10 1.17
N GLU A 124 -10.57 29.49 1.46
CA GLU A 124 -11.53 30.09 0.52
C GLU A 124 -10.93 31.24 -0.28
N ARG A 125 -10.12 32.08 0.38
CA ARG A 125 -9.46 33.24 -0.24
C ARG A 125 -8.54 32.87 -1.40
N LYS A 126 -8.26 31.60 -1.62
CA LYS A 126 -7.31 31.12 -2.62
C LYS A 126 -7.90 30.19 -3.67
N GLU A 127 -9.04 29.55 -3.41
CA GLU A 127 -9.42 28.32 -4.14
C GLU A 127 -10.94 28.21 -4.41
N VAL A 128 -11.72 27.54 -3.55
CA VAL A 128 -13.16 27.28 -3.73
C VAL A 128 -13.94 27.96 -2.59
N GLY A 129 -15.00 28.70 -2.92
CA GLY A 129 -15.88 29.35 -1.93
C GLY A 129 -16.95 28.40 -1.37
N TRP A 130 -17.43 28.68 -0.16
CA TRP A 130 -18.45 27.90 0.54
C TRP A 130 -19.72 27.73 -0.29
N ASP A 131 -20.19 28.81 -0.93
CA ASP A 131 -21.43 28.77 -1.70
C ASP A 131 -21.36 27.77 -2.86
N GLN A 132 -20.20 27.67 -3.52
CA GLN A 132 -19.98 26.69 -4.57
C GLN A 132 -19.92 25.27 -3.99
N LEU A 133 -19.16 25.07 -2.90
CA LEU A 133 -18.98 23.75 -2.30
C LEU A 133 -20.29 23.20 -1.71
N SER A 134 -20.98 24.01 -0.90
CA SER A 134 -22.28 23.67 -0.32
C SER A 134 -23.35 23.42 -1.38
N SER A 135 -23.36 24.20 -2.48
CA SER A 135 -24.27 23.96 -3.60
C SER A 135 -23.99 22.66 -4.36
N LEU A 136 -22.84 22.01 -4.17
CA LEU A 136 -22.54 20.72 -4.79
C LEU A 136 -22.92 19.54 -3.89
N TYR A 137 -22.71 19.68 -2.59
CA TYR A 137 -22.78 18.56 -1.64
C TYR A 137 -23.99 18.60 -0.70
N LEU A 138 -24.56 19.77 -0.44
CA LEU A 138 -25.69 19.95 0.50
C LEU A 138 -27.03 20.17 -0.22
N SER A 139 -27.01 20.48 -1.52
CA SER A 139 -28.17 20.99 -2.26
C SER A 139 -29.13 19.93 -2.80
N HIS A 140 -28.89 18.66 -2.54
CA HIS A 140 -29.75 17.57 -2.99
C HIS A 140 -29.97 16.68 -1.78
N GLY A 141 -31.22 16.44 -1.37
CA GLY A 141 -31.59 15.48 -0.33
C GLY A 141 -31.29 14.02 -0.71
N GLN A 142 -30.13 13.79 -1.31
CA GLN A 142 -29.59 12.51 -1.72
C GLN A 142 -28.98 11.86 -0.50
N ILE A 143 -29.79 11.02 0.14
CA ILE A 143 -29.33 10.12 1.20
C ILE A 143 -28.61 8.98 0.51
N PHE A 144 -27.30 8.85 0.72
CA PHE A 144 -26.54 7.70 0.28
C PHE A 144 -26.58 6.60 1.35
N ASP A 145 -26.38 5.34 0.94
CA ASP A 145 -26.26 4.20 1.86
C ASP A 145 -25.08 4.33 2.85
N PHE A 146 -24.19 5.29 2.60
CA PHE A 146 -23.03 5.61 3.41
C PHE A 146 -23.13 6.96 4.16
N GLY A 147 -24.29 7.62 4.14
CA GLY A 147 -24.57 8.86 4.87
C GLY A 147 -24.91 10.05 3.97
N GLU A 148 -25.08 11.22 4.58
CA GLU A 148 -25.30 12.49 3.90
C GLU A 148 -24.34 13.55 4.45
N PHE A 149 -24.01 14.55 3.62
CA PHE A 149 -23.25 15.70 4.08
C PHE A 149 -24.14 16.70 4.78
N ASP A 150 -23.64 17.22 5.89
CA ASP A 150 -24.05 18.47 6.50
C ASP A 150 -22.90 19.49 6.44
N ASP A 151 -23.14 20.71 6.96
CA ASP A 151 -22.13 21.77 7.00
C ASP A 151 -20.81 21.29 7.63
N GLU A 152 -20.88 20.53 8.74
CA GLU A 152 -19.72 20.16 9.52
C GLU A 152 -18.89 19.08 8.84
N THR A 153 -19.54 18.01 8.39
CA THR A 153 -18.91 16.89 7.69
C THR A 153 -18.29 17.32 6.37
N LEU A 154 -18.95 18.24 5.63
CA LEU A 154 -18.40 18.80 4.40
C LEU A 154 -17.19 19.70 4.65
N LEU A 155 -17.28 20.62 5.63
CA LEU A 155 -16.14 21.43 6.03
C LEU A 155 -14.97 20.56 6.49
N ARG A 156 -15.24 19.52 7.27
CA ARG A 156 -14.22 18.59 7.76
C ARG A 156 -13.52 17.88 6.61
N ALA A 157 -14.27 17.36 5.64
CA ALA A 157 -13.71 16.71 4.46
C ALA A 157 -12.81 17.66 3.63
N GLU A 158 -13.27 18.89 3.36
CA GLU A 158 -12.47 19.87 2.59
C GLU A 158 -11.22 20.33 3.35
N ILE A 159 -11.32 20.57 4.66
CA ILE A 159 -10.14 20.96 5.46
C ILE A 159 -9.14 19.82 5.57
N LYS A 160 -9.62 18.59 5.77
CA LYS A 160 -8.77 17.40 5.91
C LYS A 160 -8.08 17.06 4.59
N TYR A 161 -8.83 17.02 3.47
CA TYR A 161 -8.36 16.44 2.21
C TYR A 161 -8.19 17.42 1.05
N GLY A 162 -8.75 18.63 1.10
CA GLY A 162 -8.73 19.56 -0.04
C GLY A 162 -7.32 19.83 -0.58
N LYS A 163 -6.35 20.10 0.32
CA LYS A 163 -4.94 20.32 -0.08
C LYS A 163 -4.33 19.06 -0.70
N ALA A 164 -4.64 17.88 -0.15
CA ALA A 164 -4.16 16.61 -0.65
C ALA A 164 -4.71 16.32 -2.05
N ILE A 165 -6.01 16.55 -2.27
CA ILE A 165 -6.65 16.42 -3.59
C ILE A 165 -5.98 17.33 -4.62
N ARG A 166 -5.75 18.60 -4.27
CA ARG A 166 -5.08 19.56 -5.15
C ARG A 166 -3.64 19.15 -5.49
N HIS A 167 -2.91 18.59 -4.53
CA HIS A 167 -1.57 18.05 -4.78
C HIS A 167 -1.63 16.84 -5.72
N THR A 168 -2.56 15.91 -5.49
CA THR A 168 -2.78 14.77 -6.37
C THR A 168 -3.12 15.18 -7.80
N ILE A 169 -3.95 16.20 -7.99
CA ILE A 169 -4.26 16.77 -9.31
C ILE A 169 -2.99 17.29 -10.01
N LYS A 170 -2.11 17.99 -9.27
CA LYS A 170 -0.82 18.45 -9.83
C LYS A 170 0.09 17.28 -10.23
N MET A 171 0.18 16.25 -9.38
CA MET A 171 0.95 15.04 -9.67
C MET A 171 0.43 14.35 -10.93
N TYR A 172 -0.89 14.20 -11.07
CA TYR A 172 -1.54 13.61 -12.24
C TYR A 172 -1.24 14.39 -13.52
N HIS A 173 -1.44 15.71 -13.51
CA HIS A 173 -1.17 16.54 -14.69
C HIS A 173 0.30 16.55 -15.09
N HIS A 174 1.22 16.50 -14.12
CA HIS A 174 2.64 16.39 -14.43
C HIS A 174 2.96 15.01 -15.03
N LEU A 175 2.39 13.94 -14.51
CA LEU A 175 2.57 12.60 -15.06
C LEU A 175 2.05 12.49 -16.51
N LEU A 176 0.92 13.13 -16.85
CA LEU A 176 0.42 13.21 -18.23
C LEU A 176 1.42 13.87 -19.20
N GLN A 177 2.31 14.74 -18.72
CA GLN A 177 3.37 15.35 -19.54
C GLN A 177 4.55 14.40 -19.76
N LEU A 178 4.72 13.40 -18.90
CA LEU A 178 5.84 12.46 -18.91
C LEU A 178 5.49 11.12 -19.55
N LYS A 179 4.20 10.72 -19.54
CA LYS A 179 3.78 9.39 -19.98
C LYS A 179 2.34 9.38 -20.51
N GLU A 180 2.12 8.67 -21.63
CA GLU A 180 0.81 8.62 -22.32
C GLU A 180 -0.21 7.68 -21.68
N SER A 181 0.20 6.55 -21.10
CA SER A 181 -0.72 5.55 -20.54
C SER A 181 -0.16 4.93 -19.27
N PHE A 182 -0.96 4.94 -18.21
CA PHE A 182 -0.58 4.46 -16.89
C PHE A 182 -1.81 4.15 -16.05
N ASP A 183 -1.65 3.27 -15.06
CA ASP A 183 -2.53 3.20 -13.90
C ASP A 183 -2.14 4.31 -12.91
N PHE A 184 -3.13 4.94 -12.29
CA PHE A 184 -2.92 6.01 -11.33
C PHE A 184 -3.70 5.72 -10.05
N GLU A 185 -3.01 5.63 -8.93
CA GLU A 185 -3.62 5.40 -7.63
C GLU A 185 -3.47 6.60 -6.72
N VAL A 186 -4.51 6.84 -5.93
CA VAL A 186 -4.49 7.82 -4.84
C VAL A 186 -4.53 7.08 -3.51
N SER A 187 -3.48 7.22 -2.71
CA SER A 187 -3.39 6.58 -1.40
C SER A 187 -3.54 7.58 -0.26
N VAL A 188 -4.49 7.34 0.64
CA VAL A 188 -4.66 8.10 1.90
C VAL A 188 -4.67 7.15 3.10
N ASP A 189 -4.01 6.01 2.99
CA ASP A 189 -3.96 4.95 4.01
C ASP A 189 -3.05 5.30 5.21
N GLU A 190 -1.99 6.09 4.97
CA GLU A 190 -1.02 6.50 6.00
C GLU A 190 -1.46 7.73 6.84
N THR A 191 -2.74 8.15 6.81
CA THR A 191 -3.27 9.24 7.66
C THR A 191 -3.38 8.86 9.14
N ASN A 192 -3.58 9.81 10.07
CA ASN A 192 -3.73 9.47 11.50
C ASN A 192 -5.10 8.84 11.81
N ALA A 193 -6.17 9.47 11.35
CA ALA A 193 -7.53 8.99 11.52
C ALA A 193 -8.01 8.21 10.30
N PRO A 194 -8.89 7.21 10.49
CA PRO A 194 -9.57 6.53 9.39
C PRO A 194 -10.24 7.50 8.42
N THR A 195 -10.31 7.10 7.16
CA THR A 195 -11.08 7.80 6.12
C THR A 195 -12.54 7.40 6.30
N THR A 196 -13.44 8.36 6.53
CA THR A 196 -14.87 8.06 6.58
C THR A 196 -15.41 7.78 5.16
N PRO A 197 -16.56 7.11 5.02
CA PRO A 197 -17.19 6.91 3.71
C PRO A 197 -17.55 8.22 2.99
N LEU A 198 -18.00 9.24 3.73
CA LEU A 198 -18.25 10.58 3.17
C LEU A 198 -16.95 11.22 2.67
N GLU A 199 -15.85 11.10 3.41
CA GLU A 199 -14.53 11.57 2.97
C GLU A 199 -14.04 10.80 1.74
N HIS A 200 -14.25 9.48 1.68
CA HIS A 200 -13.94 8.67 0.50
C HIS A 200 -14.73 9.16 -0.72
N PHE A 201 -16.04 9.41 -0.57
CA PHE A 201 -16.86 9.97 -1.64
C PHE A 201 -16.37 11.36 -2.06
N PHE A 202 -16.06 12.23 -1.10
CA PHE A 202 -15.51 13.58 -1.36
C PHE A 202 -14.24 13.53 -2.20
N ILE A 203 -13.26 12.71 -1.80
CA ILE A 203 -11.99 12.56 -2.52
C ILE A 203 -12.24 12.07 -3.95
N ALA A 204 -12.99 10.99 -4.11
CA ALA A 204 -13.28 10.41 -5.42
C ALA A 204 -14.02 11.42 -6.32
N ASN A 205 -15.04 12.10 -5.79
CA ASN A 205 -15.85 13.06 -6.53
C ASN A 205 -15.05 14.29 -6.97
N GLU A 206 -14.26 14.91 -6.08
CA GLU A 206 -13.45 16.07 -6.44
C GLU A 206 -12.37 15.72 -7.47
N LEU A 207 -11.73 14.55 -7.35
CA LEU A 207 -10.76 14.06 -8.35
C LEU A 207 -11.43 13.85 -9.71
N SER A 208 -12.57 13.16 -9.76
CA SER A 208 -13.31 12.94 -11.00
C SER A 208 -13.80 14.24 -11.64
N ARG A 209 -14.34 15.17 -10.85
CA ARG A 209 -14.75 16.51 -11.31
C ARG A 209 -13.59 17.32 -11.87
N SER A 210 -12.38 17.09 -11.36
CA SER A 210 -11.15 17.73 -11.84
C SER A 210 -10.54 17.02 -13.07
N GLY A 211 -11.19 15.98 -13.60
CA GLY A 211 -10.74 15.25 -14.78
C GLY A 211 -9.60 14.24 -14.51
N VAL A 212 -9.34 13.90 -13.24
CA VAL A 212 -8.35 12.88 -12.89
C VAL A 212 -8.93 11.49 -13.18
N GLN A 213 -8.24 10.71 -14.01
CA GLN A 213 -8.59 9.32 -14.30
C GLN A 213 -7.73 8.39 -13.44
N PHE A 214 -8.19 8.12 -12.21
CA PHE A 214 -7.53 7.19 -11.29
C PHE A 214 -8.12 5.79 -11.42
N THR A 215 -7.27 4.76 -11.34
CA THR A 215 -7.65 3.35 -11.49
C THR A 215 -7.82 2.63 -10.15
N SER A 216 -7.32 3.22 -9.06
CA SER A 216 -7.57 2.74 -7.70
C SER A 216 -7.45 3.85 -6.65
N LEU A 217 -8.08 3.60 -5.49
CA LEU A 217 -8.00 4.47 -4.31
C LEU A 217 -7.78 3.60 -3.07
N ALA A 218 -6.81 3.98 -2.24
CA ALA A 218 -6.49 3.31 -0.98
C ALA A 218 -6.92 4.17 0.22
N PRO A 219 -8.10 3.94 0.81
CA PRO A 219 -8.53 4.63 2.03
C PRO A 219 -7.84 4.05 3.26
N ARG A 220 -7.83 4.80 4.36
CA ARG A 220 -7.47 4.25 5.67
C ARG A 220 -8.70 3.66 6.35
N PHE A 221 -8.77 2.33 6.45
CA PHE A 221 -9.82 1.65 7.18
C PHE A 221 -9.68 1.80 8.71
N ILE A 222 -10.78 1.56 9.42
CA ILE A 222 -10.81 1.48 10.89
C ILE A 222 -9.98 0.30 11.41
N GLY A 223 -9.56 0.39 12.68
CA GLY A 223 -8.62 -0.56 13.29
C GLY A 223 -7.19 -0.31 12.84
N ARG A 224 -6.33 -1.34 12.90
CA ARG A 224 -4.90 -1.20 12.58
C ARG A 224 -4.44 -2.25 11.58
N PHE A 225 -3.83 -1.76 10.51
CA PHE A 225 -3.22 -2.56 9.44
C PHE A 225 -1.69 -2.54 9.59
N GLU A 226 -1.20 -3.07 10.71
CA GLU A 226 0.23 -3.01 11.01
C GLU A 226 1.06 -3.91 10.08
N LYS A 227 2.34 -3.59 9.89
CA LYS A 227 3.19 -4.33 8.95
C LYS A 227 3.51 -5.74 9.48
N GLY A 228 3.44 -6.76 8.63
CA GLY A 228 3.88 -8.13 8.93
C GLY A 228 2.95 -8.97 9.82
N VAL A 229 1.75 -8.48 10.17
CA VAL A 229 0.80 -9.18 11.05
C VAL A 229 -0.63 -9.05 10.51
N ASP A 230 -1.55 -9.85 11.05
CA ASP A 230 -2.98 -9.75 10.72
C ASP A 230 -3.60 -8.46 11.28
N TYR A 231 -4.84 -8.18 10.89
CA TYR A 231 -5.62 -7.04 11.35
C TYR A 231 -5.81 -7.03 12.87
N ILE A 232 -5.75 -5.83 13.45
CA ILE A 232 -6.03 -5.61 14.88
C ILE A 232 -7.22 -4.67 15.01
N GLY A 233 -8.35 -5.21 15.46
CA GLY A 233 -9.59 -4.46 15.65
C GLY A 233 -10.80 -5.39 15.68
N ASP A 234 -11.99 -4.80 15.59
CA ASP A 234 -13.26 -5.52 15.51
C ASP A 234 -13.63 -5.79 14.05
N LEU A 235 -13.64 -7.06 13.65
CA LEU A 235 -13.97 -7.48 12.28
C LEU A 235 -15.43 -7.19 11.91
N GLY A 236 -16.36 -7.21 12.86
CA GLY A 236 -17.78 -6.90 12.60
C GLY A 236 -17.99 -5.41 12.34
N LEU A 237 -17.27 -4.55 13.07
CA LEU A 237 -17.24 -3.12 12.76
C LEU A 237 -16.58 -2.87 11.41
N LEU A 238 -15.46 -3.55 11.12
CA LEU A 238 -14.78 -3.44 9.82
C LEU A 238 -15.69 -3.86 8.67
N ASP A 239 -16.42 -4.97 8.79
CA ASP A 239 -17.39 -5.44 7.80
C ASP A 239 -18.46 -4.39 7.51
N THR A 240 -19.03 -3.79 8.57
CA THR A 240 -20.05 -2.74 8.46
C THR A 240 -19.51 -1.49 7.76
N GLU A 241 -18.27 -1.10 8.04
CA GLU A 241 -17.67 0.09 7.44
C GLU A 241 -17.23 -0.15 5.98
N MET A 242 -16.69 -1.34 5.69
CA MET A 242 -16.36 -1.75 4.32
C MET A 242 -17.59 -1.75 3.41
N ALA A 243 -18.77 -2.14 3.91
CA ALA A 243 -20.02 -2.05 3.14
C ALA A 243 -20.30 -0.62 2.66
N LYS A 244 -20.07 0.38 3.51
CA LYS A 244 -20.26 1.80 3.14
C LYS A 244 -19.22 2.27 2.14
N HIS A 245 -17.94 1.91 2.31
CA HIS A 245 -16.92 2.21 1.30
C HIS A 245 -17.21 1.51 -0.04
N ALA A 246 -17.77 0.31 -0.02
CA ALA A 246 -18.17 -0.41 -1.22
C ALA A 246 -19.31 0.32 -1.94
N ALA A 247 -20.30 0.84 -1.20
CA ALA A 247 -21.36 1.68 -1.75
C ALA A 247 -20.80 2.96 -2.41
N VAL A 248 -19.77 3.58 -1.81
CA VAL A 248 -19.04 4.69 -2.46
C VAL A 248 -18.41 4.25 -3.77
N THR A 249 -17.62 3.17 -3.78
CA THR A 249 -16.96 2.69 -5.01
C THR A 249 -17.96 2.34 -6.12
N ALA A 250 -19.11 1.78 -5.76
CA ALA A 250 -20.16 1.39 -6.70
C ALA A 250 -20.83 2.59 -7.38
N LEU A 251 -20.86 3.76 -6.73
CA LEU A 251 -21.41 4.99 -7.32
C LEU A 251 -20.59 5.47 -8.52
N PHE A 252 -19.27 5.26 -8.50
CA PHE A 252 -18.38 5.68 -9.58
C PHE A 252 -18.19 4.58 -10.61
N GLY A 253 -17.87 3.35 -10.18
CA GLY A 253 -17.57 2.23 -11.08
C GLY A 253 -16.31 2.42 -11.95
N THR A 254 -15.48 3.42 -11.66
CA THR A 254 -14.30 3.78 -12.47
C THR A 254 -12.97 3.45 -11.82
N TYR A 255 -12.95 2.87 -10.63
CA TYR A 255 -11.73 2.55 -9.90
C TYR A 255 -11.89 1.32 -9.00
N LYS A 256 -10.77 0.71 -8.65
CA LYS A 256 -10.67 -0.41 -7.69
C LYS A 256 -10.45 0.10 -6.27
N LEU A 257 -10.91 -0.65 -5.28
CA LEU A 257 -10.38 -0.48 -3.92
C LEU A 257 -8.95 -1.01 -3.88
N SER A 258 -8.02 -0.23 -3.32
CA SER A 258 -6.66 -0.68 -3.05
C SER A 258 -6.42 -0.91 -1.56
N LEU A 259 -5.95 -2.11 -1.21
CA LEU A 259 -5.55 -2.47 0.14
C LEU A 259 -4.04 -2.36 0.29
N HIS A 260 -3.61 -1.27 0.92
CA HIS A 260 -2.24 -1.08 1.37
C HIS A 260 -1.95 -1.85 2.65
N SER A 261 -0.66 -2.09 2.92
CA SER A 261 -0.23 -2.96 4.03
C SER A 261 -0.92 -4.34 4.02
N GLY A 262 -1.26 -4.81 2.81
CA GLY A 262 -2.14 -5.95 2.60
C GLY A 262 -1.53 -7.28 3.05
N SER A 263 -0.20 -7.38 3.11
CA SER A 263 0.49 -8.61 3.54
C SER A 263 -0.03 -9.09 4.90
N ASP A 264 -0.25 -10.40 5.01
CA ASP A 264 -0.64 -11.13 6.22
C ASP A 264 -2.02 -10.75 6.81
N LYS A 265 -2.84 -9.95 6.11
CA LYS A 265 -4.21 -9.56 6.53
C LYS A 265 -5.25 -10.66 6.25
N PHE A 266 -4.94 -11.89 6.63
CA PHE A 266 -5.73 -13.08 6.29
C PHE A 266 -7.19 -12.98 6.75
N SER A 267 -7.44 -12.39 7.92
CA SER A 267 -8.80 -12.19 8.44
C SER A 267 -9.63 -11.18 7.63
N VAL A 268 -8.97 -10.26 6.91
CA VAL A 268 -9.63 -9.17 6.16
C VAL A 268 -9.92 -9.56 4.71
N TYR A 269 -9.11 -10.44 4.12
CA TYR A 269 -9.28 -10.84 2.71
C TYR A 269 -10.67 -11.36 2.34
N PRO A 270 -11.35 -12.18 3.17
CA PRO A 270 -12.73 -12.56 2.88
C PRO A 270 -13.70 -11.37 2.79
N LEU A 271 -13.50 -10.32 3.60
CA LEU A 271 -14.32 -9.11 3.53
C LEU A 271 -14.01 -8.30 2.26
N ILE A 272 -12.74 -8.21 1.89
CA ILE A 272 -12.31 -7.54 0.65
C ILE A 272 -12.93 -8.25 -0.58
N ALA A 273 -12.83 -9.57 -0.63
CA ALA A 273 -13.42 -10.39 -1.69
C ALA A 273 -14.95 -10.25 -1.74
N LYS A 274 -15.61 -10.27 -0.57
CA LYS A 274 -17.06 -10.09 -0.43
C LYS A 274 -17.57 -8.79 -1.07
N TYR A 275 -16.88 -7.67 -0.86
CA TYR A 275 -17.37 -6.36 -1.28
C TYR A 275 -16.90 -5.90 -2.65
N TRP A 276 -15.66 -6.22 -3.02
CA TRP A 276 -15.07 -5.71 -4.26
C TRP A 276 -14.76 -6.80 -5.29
N GLY A 277 -14.58 -8.05 -4.86
CA GLY A 277 -14.33 -9.19 -5.75
C GLY A 277 -13.24 -8.89 -6.79
N ASN A 278 -13.63 -8.81 -8.06
CA ASN A 278 -12.72 -8.52 -9.17
C ASN A 278 -12.26 -7.04 -9.27
N HIS A 279 -12.74 -6.13 -8.41
CA HIS A 279 -12.40 -4.70 -8.43
C HIS A 279 -11.44 -4.33 -7.28
N ILE A 280 -10.40 -5.14 -7.09
CA ILE A 280 -9.43 -4.99 -6.01
C ILE A 280 -8.01 -4.80 -6.52
N HIS A 281 -7.24 -4.03 -5.76
CA HIS A 281 -5.80 -4.09 -5.76
C HIS A 281 -5.31 -4.42 -4.35
N VAL A 282 -4.37 -5.35 -4.19
CA VAL A 282 -3.75 -5.65 -2.89
C VAL A 282 -2.25 -5.44 -3.00
N LYS A 283 -1.65 -4.70 -2.07
CA LYS A 283 -0.21 -4.44 -2.04
C LYS A 283 0.51 -5.22 -0.97
N THR A 284 1.54 -5.96 -1.38
CA THR A 284 2.50 -6.61 -0.49
C THR A 284 3.92 -6.20 -0.83
N ALA A 285 4.83 -6.28 0.14
CA ALA A 285 6.25 -6.04 -0.10
C ALA A 285 7.13 -6.73 0.93
N GLY A 286 7.05 -6.29 2.19
CA GLY A 286 7.96 -6.75 3.24
C GLY A 286 7.83 -8.24 3.58
N THR A 287 6.69 -8.88 3.30
CA THR A 287 6.56 -10.32 3.54
C THR A 287 7.46 -11.17 2.62
N SER A 288 7.77 -10.71 1.40
CA SER A 288 8.76 -11.36 0.54
C SER A 288 10.15 -11.42 1.20
N TYR A 289 10.51 -10.36 1.95
CA TYR A 289 11.75 -10.31 2.72
C TYR A 289 11.69 -11.21 3.97
N LEU A 290 10.55 -11.29 4.64
CA LEU A 290 10.38 -12.20 5.78
C LEU A 290 10.51 -13.67 5.37
N GLU A 291 9.96 -14.06 4.22
CA GLU A 291 10.13 -15.42 3.70
C GLU A 291 11.57 -15.69 3.23
N ALA A 292 12.30 -14.66 2.78
CA ALA A 292 13.74 -14.79 2.56
C ALA A 292 14.48 -15.08 3.88
N LEU A 293 14.17 -14.32 4.94
CA LEU A 293 14.72 -14.59 6.26
C LEU A 293 14.35 -15.98 6.78
N ARG A 294 13.20 -16.55 6.39
CA ARG A 294 12.83 -17.93 6.73
C ARG A 294 13.80 -18.94 6.13
N VAL A 295 14.21 -18.74 4.88
CA VAL A 295 15.27 -19.54 4.26
C VAL A 295 16.58 -19.41 5.03
N ILE A 296 16.98 -18.17 5.39
CA ILE A 296 18.20 -17.94 6.17
C ILE A 296 18.13 -18.60 7.55
N ALA A 297 16.98 -18.54 8.23
CA ALA A 297 16.79 -19.16 9.54
C ALA A 297 17.02 -20.67 9.51
N VAL A 298 16.60 -21.34 8.43
CA VAL A 298 16.73 -22.79 8.25
C VAL A 298 18.13 -23.17 7.74
N MET A 299 18.62 -22.49 6.70
CA MET A 299 19.80 -22.92 5.96
C MET A 299 21.11 -22.29 6.45
N GLU A 300 21.04 -21.06 6.97
CA GLU A 300 22.19 -20.27 7.40
C GLU A 300 21.94 -19.68 8.81
N PRO A 301 21.71 -20.53 9.84
CA PRO A 301 21.18 -20.09 11.15
C PRO A 301 22.06 -19.10 11.89
N ASN A 302 23.39 -19.13 11.66
CA ASN A 302 24.30 -18.15 12.25
C ASN A 302 24.11 -16.75 11.64
N LEU A 303 23.88 -16.67 10.33
CA LEU A 303 23.55 -15.42 9.66
C LEU A 303 22.22 -14.87 10.16
N PHE A 304 21.21 -15.73 10.30
CA PHE A 304 19.92 -15.30 10.86
C PHE A 304 20.05 -14.76 12.29
N LYS A 305 20.81 -15.43 13.17
CA LYS A 305 21.07 -14.92 14.54
C LYS A 305 21.71 -13.54 14.53
N ASN A 306 22.66 -13.30 13.63
CA ASN A 306 23.30 -11.99 13.49
C ASN A 306 22.30 -10.91 13.04
N ILE A 307 21.46 -11.23 12.05
CA ILE A 307 20.39 -10.35 11.58
C ILE A 307 19.39 -10.06 12.71
N TRP A 308 18.98 -11.08 13.47
CA TRP A 308 18.05 -10.93 14.58
C TRP A 308 18.61 -10.03 15.68
N ASN A 309 19.88 -10.22 16.08
CA ASN A 309 20.53 -9.36 17.07
C ASN A 309 20.64 -7.90 16.58
N LEU A 310 20.95 -7.70 15.29
CA LEU A 310 20.93 -6.37 14.68
C LEU A 310 19.53 -5.76 14.71
N ALA A 311 18.50 -6.54 14.38
CA ALA A 311 17.11 -6.10 14.36
C ALA A 311 16.66 -5.63 15.74
N LEU A 312 16.95 -6.41 16.80
CA LEU A 312 16.69 -6.02 18.18
C LEU A 312 17.34 -4.68 18.56
N ALA A 313 18.60 -4.49 18.17
CA ALA A 313 19.34 -3.25 18.44
C ALA A 313 18.79 -2.04 17.66
N ARG A 314 18.27 -2.25 16.45
CA ARG A 314 17.81 -1.17 15.55
C ARG A 314 16.34 -0.82 15.70
N TYR A 315 15.51 -1.76 16.15
CA TYR A 315 14.06 -1.61 16.22
C TYR A 315 13.58 -0.34 16.96
N PRO A 316 14.13 0.03 18.13
CA PRO A 316 13.68 1.23 18.85
C PRO A 316 13.76 2.51 18.03
N MET A 317 14.74 2.61 17.12
CA MET A 317 14.90 3.76 16.22
C MET A 317 14.09 3.60 14.93
N GLU A 318 14.15 2.43 14.29
CA GLU A 318 13.61 2.27 12.94
C GLU A 318 12.08 2.16 12.90
N ARG A 319 11.44 1.76 14.02
CA ARG A 319 9.98 1.72 14.13
C ARG A 319 9.32 3.09 13.93
N ALA A 320 10.05 4.20 14.12
CA ALA A 320 9.49 5.56 14.05
C ALA A 320 8.84 5.94 12.71
N THR A 321 9.14 5.18 11.65
CA THR A 321 8.67 5.44 10.28
C THR A 321 7.74 4.34 9.76
N TYR A 322 7.27 3.46 10.65
CA TYR A 322 6.32 2.39 10.36
C TYR A 322 5.23 2.31 11.41
N HIS A 323 4.03 1.94 10.97
CA HIS A 323 2.94 1.61 11.87
C HIS A 323 3.12 0.17 12.39
N VAL A 324 3.74 0.03 13.57
CA VAL A 324 3.98 -1.25 14.27
C VAL A 324 3.90 -1.07 15.80
N SER A 325 3.42 -2.10 16.48
CA SER A 325 3.26 -2.11 17.94
C SER A 325 4.13 -3.14 18.66
N ALA A 326 5.13 -3.74 18.01
CA ALA A 326 5.97 -4.75 18.64
C ALA A 326 6.66 -4.25 19.90
N GLU A 327 6.75 -5.15 20.88
CA GLU A 327 7.43 -4.99 22.17
C GLU A 327 8.53 -6.05 22.26
N ILE A 328 9.78 -5.61 22.40
CA ILE A 328 10.96 -6.50 22.38
C ILE A 328 10.89 -7.52 23.52
N GLU A 329 10.49 -7.04 24.69
CA GLU A 329 10.34 -7.78 25.93
C GLU A 329 9.27 -8.88 25.89
N LYS A 330 8.34 -8.82 24.92
CA LYS A 330 7.30 -9.84 24.73
C LYS A 330 7.74 -11.00 23.84
N VAL A 331 8.89 -10.88 23.16
CA VAL A 331 9.45 -11.97 22.36
C VAL A 331 9.96 -13.07 23.30
N PRO A 332 9.51 -14.33 23.16
CA PRO A 332 9.98 -15.41 24.03
C PRO A 332 11.49 -15.66 23.92
N ASN A 333 12.16 -15.75 25.08
CA ASN A 333 13.63 -15.93 25.17
C ASN A 333 14.16 -17.24 24.54
N LYS A 334 13.31 -18.26 24.39
CA LYS A 334 13.67 -19.55 23.79
C LYS A 334 12.66 -19.88 22.70
N MET A 335 13.10 -19.70 21.46
CA MET A 335 12.32 -20.03 20.28
C MET A 335 13.26 -20.57 19.21
N ASP A 336 12.77 -21.50 18.40
CA ASP A 336 13.49 -21.90 17.20
C ASP A 336 13.55 -20.71 16.23
N LEU A 337 14.65 -20.56 15.50
CA LEU A 337 14.88 -19.37 14.67
C LEU A 337 13.78 -19.14 13.63
N PRO A 338 13.29 -20.17 12.89
CA PRO A 338 12.21 -19.97 11.94
C PRO A 338 10.90 -19.56 12.62
N ALA A 339 10.64 -20.00 13.85
CA ALA A 339 9.41 -19.67 14.56
C ALA A 339 9.33 -18.18 14.97
N LEU A 340 10.46 -17.47 15.03
CA LEU A 340 10.48 -16.01 15.21
C LEU A 340 9.78 -15.28 14.06
N LEU A 341 9.69 -15.89 12.88
CA LEU A 341 8.99 -15.31 11.72
C LEU A 341 7.48 -15.55 11.75
N ASP A 342 6.99 -16.27 12.75
CA ASP A 342 5.55 -16.50 12.98
C ASP A 342 5.06 -15.82 14.28
N GLU A 343 5.97 -15.39 15.14
CA GLU A 343 5.66 -14.64 16.36
C GLU A 343 5.43 -13.15 16.06
N PHE A 344 4.34 -12.60 16.59
CA PHE A 344 3.86 -11.24 16.31
C PHE A 344 4.97 -10.17 16.45
N ASN A 345 5.64 -10.13 17.60
CA ASN A 345 6.60 -9.06 17.89
C ASN A 345 7.87 -9.21 17.06
N ALA A 346 8.44 -10.42 17.03
CA ALA A 346 9.65 -10.73 16.29
C ALA A 346 9.47 -10.51 14.77
N ARG A 347 8.32 -10.91 14.21
CA ARG A 347 8.01 -10.72 12.79
C ARG A 347 7.95 -9.22 12.44
N GLN A 348 7.31 -8.39 13.27
CA GLN A 348 7.30 -6.93 13.08
C GLN A 348 8.69 -6.31 13.19
N ILE A 349 9.48 -6.72 14.20
CA ILE A 349 10.85 -6.27 14.42
C ILE A 349 11.69 -6.53 13.17
N LEU A 350 11.72 -7.77 12.69
CA LEU A 350 12.43 -8.17 11.47
C LEU A 350 11.92 -7.42 10.24
N HIS A 351 10.60 -7.22 10.13
CA HIS A 351 9.99 -6.57 8.96
C HIS A 351 10.49 -5.13 8.78
N VAL A 352 10.59 -4.35 9.85
CA VAL A 352 10.90 -2.91 9.76
C VAL A 352 12.39 -2.62 9.70
N THR A 353 13.24 -3.53 10.21
CA THR A 353 14.70 -3.37 10.24
C THR A 353 15.42 -3.88 8.99
N PHE A 354 14.68 -4.19 7.92
CA PHE A 354 15.24 -4.71 6.67
C PHE A 354 16.31 -3.78 6.08
N GLY A 355 16.19 -2.45 6.24
CA GLY A 355 17.16 -1.49 5.71
C GLY A 355 18.54 -1.71 6.30
N SER A 356 18.63 -1.73 7.63
CA SER A 356 19.88 -2.05 8.34
C SER A 356 20.40 -3.44 8.03
N ALA A 357 19.52 -4.44 7.96
CA ALA A 357 19.92 -5.82 7.66
C ALA A 357 20.49 -5.95 6.24
N LEU A 358 19.88 -5.33 5.24
CA LEU A 358 20.37 -5.35 3.86
C LEU A 358 21.63 -4.50 3.66
N ALA A 359 21.77 -3.40 4.40
CA ALA A 359 22.98 -2.59 4.36
C ALA A 359 24.20 -3.36 4.91
N LEU A 360 24.02 -4.17 5.96
CA LEU A 360 25.11 -4.88 6.60
C LEU A 360 25.35 -6.29 6.05
N TYR A 361 24.28 -7.03 5.77
CA TYR A 361 24.30 -8.46 5.42
C TYR A 361 23.70 -8.75 4.03
N GLY A 362 23.47 -7.71 3.22
CA GLY A 362 22.73 -7.85 1.95
C GLY A 362 23.39 -8.80 0.96
N ASN A 363 24.72 -8.85 0.91
CA ASN A 363 25.44 -9.77 0.02
C ASN A 363 25.29 -11.22 0.51
N GLU A 364 25.51 -11.46 1.79
CA GLU A 364 25.40 -12.78 2.41
C GLU A 364 23.97 -13.33 2.33
N ILE A 365 22.96 -12.47 2.52
CA ILE A 365 21.55 -12.83 2.32
C ILE A 365 21.34 -13.25 0.86
N LYS A 366 21.78 -12.45 -0.12
CA LYS A 366 21.58 -12.78 -1.54
C LYS A 366 22.32 -14.04 -1.96
N ASP A 367 23.55 -14.26 -1.48
CA ASP A 367 24.34 -15.45 -1.77
C ASP A 367 23.65 -16.71 -1.22
N ALA A 368 23.16 -16.66 0.01
CA ALA A 368 22.40 -17.74 0.62
C ALA A 368 21.10 -18.03 -0.14
N LEU A 369 20.36 -17.00 -0.55
CA LEU A 369 19.13 -17.17 -1.32
C LEU A 369 19.40 -17.73 -2.72
N ASN A 370 20.50 -17.35 -3.38
CA ASN A 370 20.88 -17.93 -4.67
C ASN A 370 21.27 -19.41 -4.54
N LYS A 371 21.99 -19.77 -3.47
CA LYS A 371 22.35 -21.16 -3.14
C LYS A 371 21.12 -22.02 -2.82
N HIS A 372 20.07 -21.40 -2.27
CA HIS A 372 18.84 -22.06 -1.84
C HIS A 372 17.59 -21.55 -2.58
N ALA A 373 17.74 -21.25 -3.88
CA ALA A 373 16.72 -20.57 -4.67
C ALA A 373 15.39 -21.34 -4.76
N ASP A 374 15.45 -22.66 -4.86
CA ASP A 374 14.26 -23.52 -4.93
C ASP A 374 13.45 -23.45 -3.63
N LEU A 375 14.15 -23.45 -2.48
CA LEU A 375 13.50 -23.32 -1.17
C LEU A 375 12.86 -21.94 -1.00
N TYR A 376 13.54 -20.88 -1.44
CA TYR A 376 12.97 -19.53 -1.39
C TYR A 376 11.72 -19.41 -2.27
N THR A 377 11.79 -19.94 -3.50
CA THR A 377 10.66 -19.99 -4.43
C THR A 377 9.48 -20.74 -3.81
N SER A 378 9.74 -21.91 -3.21
CA SER A 378 8.71 -22.73 -2.54
C SER A 378 8.06 -22.01 -1.36
N PHE A 379 8.84 -21.35 -0.50
CA PHE A 379 8.29 -20.59 0.63
C PHE A 379 7.44 -19.41 0.18
N LEU A 380 7.88 -18.66 -0.84
CA LEU A 380 7.09 -17.60 -1.44
C LEU A 380 5.79 -18.15 -2.06
N GLU A 381 5.86 -19.25 -2.81
CA GLU A 381 4.69 -19.88 -3.42
C GLU A 381 3.64 -20.25 -2.37
N ILE A 382 4.05 -20.95 -1.31
CA ILE A 382 3.16 -21.36 -0.21
C ILE A 382 2.55 -20.12 0.47
N HIS A 383 3.38 -19.13 0.80
CA HIS A 383 2.96 -17.96 1.53
C HIS A 383 1.98 -17.09 0.73
N PHE A 384 2.29 -16.80 -0.53
CA PHE A 384 1.43 -16.00 -1.40
C PHE A 384 0.20 -16.76 -1.91
N SER A 385 0.27 -18.08 -2.08
CA SER A 385 -0.92 -18.89 -2.38
C SER A 385 -1.98 -18.76 -1.28
N LYS A 386 -1.56 -18.70 0.00
CA LYS A 386 -2.49 -18.44 1.11
C LYS A 386 -3.20 -17.10 0.97
N HIS A 387 -2.49 -16.06 0.51
CA HIS A 387 -3.07 -14.74 0.27
C HIS A 387 -4.09 -14.80 -0.87
N LEU A 388 -3.64 -15.27 -2.04
CA LEU A 388 -4.43 -15.30 -3.26
C LEU A 388 -5.68 -16.20 -3.14
N ASN A 389 -5.60 -17.30 -2.39
CA ASN A 389 -6.74 -18.20 -2.18
C ASN A 389 -7.87 -17.57 -1.35
N LEU A 390 -7.57 -16.60 -0.49
CA LEU A 390 -8.57 -15.90 0.32
C LEU A 390 -9.18 -14.69 -0.40
N LEU A 391 -8.66 -14.35 -1.59
CA LEU A 391 -9.17 -13.29 -2.47
C LEU A 391 -10.03 -13.84 -3.62
N LYS A 392 -10.40 -15.13 -3.55
CA LYS A 392 -11.21 -15.81 -4.56
C LYS A 392 -12.71 -15.66 -4.33
#